data_AF-A0A2N7WA57-F1
#
_entry.id   AF-A0A2N7WA57-F1
#
_cell.length_a   1.000
_cell.length_b   1.000
_cell.length_c   1.000
_cell.angle_alpha   90.00
_cell.angle_beta   90.00
_cell.angle_gamma   90.00
#
_symmetry.space_group_name_H-M   'P 1'
#
loop_
_entity.id
_entity.type
_entity.pdbx_description
1 polymer ?
#
loop_
_entity_poly.entity_id
_entity_poly.type
_entity_poly.pdbx_seq_one_letter_code
_entity_poly.pdbx_strand_id
1 'polypeptide(L)'
;MEEDGHKIIKLNIGNLAPFGFDAPEEIQLDMIRNLPNSAGYSDSKGIFAARKAVMHYTQEQGIKNVTLDDIYLGNGASELISLATNALLDAGDELLLPAPDYPLWTAVTSLSGGTPVHYTCDEANGWMPDLD
;
A
#
# COMPACT_ATOMS: atom_id res chain seq x y z
N MET A 1 1.45 -28.07 15.29
CA MET A 1 2.91 -27.85 15.19
C MET A 1 3.37 -26.77 16.16
N GLU A 2 3.00 -25.49 16.00
CA GLU A 2 3.31 -24.47 17.04
C GLU A 2 2.61 -24.81 18.36
N GLU A 3 1.33 -25.21 18.30
CA GLU A 3 0.57 -25.68 19.47
C GLU A 3 1.16 -26.95 20.13
N ASP A 4 1.96 -27.72 19.38
CA ASP A 4 2.67 -28.90 19.88
C ASP A 4 4.06 -28.53 20.48
N GLY A 5 4.37 -27.23 20.59
CA GLY A 5 5.62 -26.71 21.14
C GLY A 5 6.76 -26.56 20.13
N HIS A 6 6.53 -26.79 18.84
CA HIS A 6 7.56 -26.61 17.82
C HIS A 6 7.76 -25.12 17.51
N LYS A 7 9.01 -24.67 17.52
CA LYS A 7 9.39 -23.34 17.04
C LYS A 7 9.33 -23.34 15.50
N ILE A 8 8.44 -22.53 14.92
CA ILE A 8 8.38 -22.30 13.48
C ILE A 8 9.12 -21.01 13.14
N ILE A 9 10.00 -21.07 12.13
CA ILE A 9 10.62 -19.89 11.54
C ILE A 9 9.73 -19.44 10.38
N LYS A 10 9.02 -18.34 10.57
CA LYS A 10 8.05 -17.81 9.60
C LYS A 10 8.77 -16.91 8.60
N LEU A 11 8.94 -17.36 7.36
CA LEU A 11 9.54 -16.59 6.26
C LEU A 11 8.51 -16.20 5.17
N ASN A 12 7.21 -16.25 5.51
CA ASN A 12 6.11 -16.07 4.57
C ASN A 12 5.43 -14.70 4.65
N ILE A 13 5.75 -13.87 5.65
CA ILE A 13 5.13 -12.55 5.85
C ILE A 13 6.25 -11.51 5.95
N GLY A 14 6.14 -10.44 5.15
CA GLY A 14 7.04 -9.28 5.19
C GLY A 14 6.83 -8.36 6.39
N ASN A 15 6.49 -8.90 7.57
CA ASN A 15 6.37 -8.11 8.80
C ASN A 15 7.75 -8.01 9.43
N LEU A 16 8.33 -6.81 9.50
CA LEU A 16 9.70 -6.60 9.95
C LEU A 16 9.86 -6.66 11.48
N ALA A 17 8.82 -6.32 12.25
CA ALA A 17 8.91 -6.22 13.72
C ALA A 17 9.34 -7.54 14.40
N PRO A 18 8.81 -8.73 14.03
CA PRO A 18 9.31 -10.01 14.53
C PRO A 18 10.80 -10.29 14.27
N PHE A 19 11.44 -9.55 13.36
CA PHE A 19 12.85 -9.67 13.02
C PHE A 19 13.72 -8.57 13.64
N GLY A 20 13.18 -7.79 14.59
CA GLY A 20 13.93 -6.79 15.36
C GLY A 20 14.12 -5.45 14.65
N PHE A 21 13.30 -5.16 13.65
CA PHE A 21 13.24 -3.83 13.03
C PHE A 21 12.13 -3.01 13.69
N ASP A 22 12.52 -1.99 14.44
CA ASP A 22 11.61 -1.02 15.03
C ASP A 22 11.49 0.25 14.18
N ALA A 23 10.41 0.99 14.40
CA ALA A 23 10.28 2.33 13.82
C ALA A 23 11.37 3.26 14.39
N PRO A 24 11.89 4.22 13.59
CA PRO A 24 12.84 5.21 14.08
C PRO A 24 12.33 5.96 15.32
N GLU A 25 13.23 6.32 16.24
CA GLU A 25 12.88 6.93 17.53
C GLU A 25 12.10 8.24 17.35
N GLU A 26 12.48 9.05 16.36
CA GLU A 26 11.82 10.30 16.01
C GLU A 26 10.34 10.10 15.66
N ILE A 27 9.99 9.02 14.96
CA ILE A 27 8.61 8.68 14.61
C ILE A 27 7.84 8.32 15.89
N GLN A 28 8.44 7.51 16.77
CA GLN A 28 7.81 7.13 18.03
C GLN A 28 7.55 8.34 18.92
N LEU A 29 8.54 9.23 19.06
CA LEU A 29 8.43 10.45 19.86
C LEU A 29 7.36 11.41 19.31
N ASP A 30 7.30 11.61 17.99
CA ASP A 30 6.31 12.49 17.40
C ASP A 30 4.89 11.92 17.50
N MET A 31 4.73 10.59 17.41
CA MET A 31 3.45 9.93 17.72
C MET A 31 3.02 10.19 19.17
N ILE A 32 3.91 9.98 20.14
CA ILE A 32 3.63 10.24 21.57
C ILE A 32 3.24 11.71 21.80
N ARG A 33 3.97 12.64 21.20
CA ARG A 33 3.73 14.08 21.33
C ARG A 33 2.36 14.50 20.78
N ASN A 34 1.93 13.91 19.68
CA ASN A 34 0.68 14.29 19.00
C ASN A 34 -0.55 13.53 19.51
N LEU A 35 -0.37 12.39 20.18
CA LEU A 35 -1.46 11.53 20.66
C LEU A 35 -2.58 12.26 21.44
N PRO A 36 -2.30 13.20 22.37
CA PRO A 36 -3.35 13.92 23.08
C PRO A 36 -4.27 14.76 22.18
N ASN A 37 -3.78 15.18 21.00
CA ASN A 37 -4.48 16.06 20.08
C ASN A 37 -5.04 15.32 18.84
N SER A 38 -5.00 13.99 18.82
CA SER A 38 -5.38 13.18 17.64
C SER A 38 -6.67 12.37 17.82
N ALA A 39 -7.45 12.63 18.86
CA ALA A 39 -8.65 11.84 19.18
C ALA A 39 -9.88 12.17 18.29
N GLY A 40 -9.91 13.36 17.69
CA GLY A 40 -11.01 13.78 16.83
C GLY A 40 -10.88 13.26 15.40
N TYR A 41 -11.99 13.17 14.68
CA TYR A 41 -11.97 12.93 13.24
C TYR A 41 -11.19 14.02 12.51
N SER A 42 -10.38 13.61 11.54
CA SER A 42 -9.74 14.52 10.59
C SER A 42 -10.61 14.73 9.35
N ASP A 43 -10.12 15.58 8.45
CA ASP A 43 -10.60 15.62 7.07
C ASP A 43 -10.54 14.24 6.41
N SER A 44 -11.48 13.94 5.52
CA SER A 44 -11.61 12.60 4.90
C SER A 44 -10.42 12.23 4.00
N LYS A 45 -9.70 13.21 3.45
CA LYS A 45 -8.46 12.98 2.71
C LYS A 45 -7.24 12.84 3.62
N GLY A 46 -7.40 13.10 4.93
CA GLY A 46 -6.35 13.05 5.94
C GLY A 46 -5.86 14.42 6.42
N ILE A 47 -4.99 14.41 7.44
CA ILE A 47 -4.49 15.65 8.07
C ILE A 47 -3.64 16.48 7.10
N PHE A 48 -3.81 17.81 7.14
CA PHE A 48 -3.14 18.75 6.24
C PHE A 48 -1.61 18.61 6.28
N ALA A 49 -1.03 18.53 7.48
CA ALA A 49 0.42 18.48 7.64
C ALA A 49 1.04 17.24 6.95
N ALA A 50 0.41 16.07 7.11
CA ALA A 50 0.88 14.84 6.47
C ALA A 50 0.68 14.88 4.95
N ARG A 51 -0.47 15.36 4.45
CA ARG A 51 -0.67 15.55 3.00
C ARG A 51 0.35 16.50 2.39
N LYS A 52 0.69 17.59 3.09
CA LYS A 52 1.73 18.53 2.67
C LYS A 52 3.11 17.87 2.65
N ALA A 53 3.42 17.02 3.62
CA ALA A 53 4.68 16.27 3.63
C ALA A 53 4.77 15.30 2.43
N VAL A 54 3.68 14.56 2.13
CA VAL A 54 3.60 13.72 0.92
C VAL A 54 3.79 14.55 -0.34
N MET A 55 3.10 15.70 -0.46
CA MET A 55 3.26 16.62 -1.60
C MET A 55 4.73 17.04 -1.78
N HIS A 56 5.41 17.45 -0.70
CA HIS A 56 6.83 17.79 -0.76
C HIS A 56 7.69 16.61 -1.22
N TYR A 57 7.45 15.42 -0.68
CA TYR A 57 8.18 14.22 -1.09
C TYR A 57 7.99 13.90 -2.58
N THR A 58 6.76 14.06 -3.12
CA THR A 58 6.53 13.87 -4.56
C THR A 58 7.32 14.86 -5.43
N GLN A 59 7.54 16.09 -4.95
CA GLN A 59 8.38 17.08 -5.63
C GLN A 59 9.86 16.68 -5.62
N GLU A 60 10.36 16.12 -4.51
CA GLU A 60 11.72 15.58 -4.41
C GLU A 60 11.94 14.41 -5.37
N GLN A 61 10.91 13.59 -5.60
CA GLN A 61 10.92 12.52 -6.61
C GLN A 61 10.75 13.04 -8.05
N GLY A 62 10.60 14.35 -8.26
CA GLY A 62 10.42 14.96 -9.58
C GLY A 62 9.02 14.82 -10.18
N ILE A 63 8.03 14.38 -9.40
CA ILE A 63 6.63 14.29 -9.84
C ILE A 63 6.04 15.70 -9.85
N LYS A 64 5.66 16.16 -11.04
CA LYS A 64 5.22 17.55 -11.26
C LYS A 64 3.74 17.70 -10.92
N ASN A 65 3.38 18.90 -10.44
CA ASN A 65 2.00 19.38 -10.29
C ASN A 65 1.10 18.58 -9.33
N VAL A 66 1.68 17.82 -8.39
CA VAL A 66 0.89 17.24 -7.28
C VAL A 66 0.46 18.35 -6.33
N THR A 67 -0.84 18.44 -6.08
CA THR A 67 -1.47 19.36 -5.14
C THR A 67 -2.01 18.60 -3.93
N LEU A 68 -2.45 19.34 -2.90
CA LEU A 68 -3.07 18.74 -1.71
C LEU A 68 -4.38 18.00 -2.01
N ASP A 69 -5.04 18.31 -3.12
CA ASP A 69 -6.29 17.67 -3.52
C ASP A 69 -6.09 16.31 -4.17
N ASP A 70 -4.87 16.03 -4.64
CA ASP A 70 -4.48 14.78 -5.29
C ASP A 70 -4.04 13.70 -4.29
N ILE A 71 -3.99 14.03 -2.99
CA ILE A 71 -3.41 13.17 -1.96
C ILE A 71 -4.48 12.70 -0.98
N TYR A 72 -4.57 11.39 -0.85
CA TYR A 72 -5.44 10.69 0.10
C TYR A 72 -4.58 9.88 1.07
N LEU A 73 -4.80 10.05 2.37
CA LEU A 73 -4.22 9.21 3.41
C LEU A 73 -5.25 8.15 3.81
N GLY A 74 -4.80 6.90 3.91
CA GLY A 74 -5.66 5.78 4.28
C GLY A 74 -5.02 4.87 5.33
N ASN A 75 -5.78 3.86 5.73
CA ASN A 75 -5.44 2.79 6.65
C ASN A 75 -4.50 1.78 5.98
N GLY A 76 -3.32 2.26 5.60
CA GLY A 76 -2.35 1.52 4.80
C GLY A 76 -2.68 1.51 3.31
N ALA A 77 -1.70 1.09 2.50
CA ALA A 77 -1.87 1.01 1.04
C ALA A 77 -3.02 0.08 0.63
N SER A 78 -3.32 -0.94 1.45
CA SER A 78 -4.37 -1.91 1.13
C SER A 78 -5.76 -1.29 1.00
N GLU A 79 -6.11 -0.32 1.86
CA GLU A 79 -7.39 0.40 1.75
C GLU A 79 -7.43 1.25 0.48
N LEU A 80 -6.35 1.99 0.20
CA LEU A 80 -6.28 2.90 -0.95
C LEU A 80 -6.30 2.15 -2.29
N ILE A 81 -5.65 0.99 -2.37
CA ILE A 81 -5.74 0.08 -3.53
C ILE A 81 -7.19 -0.33 -3.75
N SER A 82 -7.87 -0.81 -2.70
CA SER A 82 -9.28 -1.19 -2.81
C SER A 82 -10.18 -0.01 -3.20
N LEU A 83 -9.95 1.18 -2.64
CA LEU A 83 -10.71 2.38 -2.97
C LEU A 83 -10.54 2.77 -4.43
N ALA A 84 -9.30 2.79 -4.94
CA ALA A 84 -9.00 3.14 -6.31
C ALA A 84 -9.59 2.13 -7.30
N THR A 85 -9.44 0.83 -7.04
CA THR A 85 -9.99 -0.23 -7.90
C THR A 85 -11.51 -0.21 -7.93
N ASN A 86 -12.17 -0.06 -6.77
CA ASN A 86 -13.63 0.03 -6.69
C ASN A 86 -14.19 1.29 -7.36
N ALA A 87 -13.45 2.41 -7.33
CA ALA A 87 -13.88 3.65 -7.97
C ALA A 87 -13.67 3.65 -9.49
N LEU A 88 -12.79 2.77 -10.00
CA LEU A 88 -12.41 2.72 -11.40
C LEU A 88 -13.20 1.69 -12.22
N LEU A 89 -13.41 0.50 -11.66
CA LEU A 89 -13.90 -0.66 -12.41
C LEU A 89 -15.43 -0.80 -12.35
N ASP A 90 -16.02 -1.13 -13.50
CA ASP A 90 -17.38 -1.66 -13.63
C ASP A 90 -17.36 -3.17 -13.98
N ALA A 91 -18.54 -3.79 -13.93
CA ALA A 91 -18.70 -5.20 -14.26
C ALA A 91 -18.29 -5.48 -15.71
N GLY A 92 -17.30 -6.36 -15.89
CA GLY A 92 -16.75 -6.73 -17.19
C GLY A 92 -15.49 -5.97 -17.61
N ASP A 93 -15.06 -4.98 -16.84
CA ASP A 93 -13.77 -4.34 -17.07
C ASP A 93 -12.61 -5.30 -16.76
N GLU A 94 -11.46 -5.04 -17.39
CA GLU A 94 -10.23 -5.82 -17.19
C GLU A 94 -9.15 -4.93 -16.56
N LEU A 95 -8.39 -5.48 -15.61
CA LEU A 95 -7.23 -4.81 -15.02
C LEU A 95 -5.97 -5.65 -15.24
N LEU A 96 -4.96 -5.06 -15.90
CA LEU A 96 -3.67 -5.68 -16.11
C LEU A 96 -2.87 -5.75 -14.81
N LEU A 97 -2.46 -6.96 -14.42
CA LEU A 97 -1.68 -7.23 -13.20
C LEU A 97 -0.41 -8.02 -13.54
N PRO A 98 0.73 -7.81 -12.86
CA PRO A 98 1.94 -8.59 -13.10
C PRO A 98 1.78 -10.04 -12.63
N ALA A 99 2.49 -10.98 -13.25
CA ALA A 99 2.64 -12.35 -12.79
C ALA A 99 4.14 -12.64 -12.55
N PRO A 100 4.58 -12.88 -11.31
CA PRO A 100 3.78 -13.00 -10.07
C PRO A 100 3.24 -11.66 -9.56
N ASP A 101 2.09 -11.69 -8.89
CA ASP A 101 1.43 -10.50 -8.36
C ASP A 101 1.61 -10.30 -6.85
N TYR A 102 1.18 -9.14 -6.34
CA TYR A 102 0.83 -8.99 -4.94
C TYR A 102 -0.66 -9.35 -4.78
N PRO A 103 -1.02 -10.45 -4.08
CA PRO A 103 -2.35 -11.07 -4.18
C PRO A 103 -3.55 -10.17 -3.87
N LEU A 104 -3.32 -9.06 -3.15
CA LEU A 104 -4.36 -8.07 -2.90
C LEU A 104 -4.94 -7.53 -4.22
N TRP A 105 -4.11 -7.27 -5.24
CA TRP A 105 -4.56 -6.69 -6.50
C TRP A 105 -5.54 -7.61 -7.23
N THR A 106 -5.20 -8.90 -7.35
CA THR A 106 -6.13 -9.90 -7.91
C THR A 106 -7.44 -9.93 -7.12
N ALA A 107 -7.34 -10.00 -5.79
CA ALA A 107 -8.51 -10.08 -4.92
C ALA A 107 -9.43 -8.85 -5.06
N VAL A 108 -8.89 -7.64 -5.04
CA VAL A 108 -9.71 -6.42 -5.14
C VAL A 108 -10.27 -6.22 -6.54
N THR A 109 -9.55 -6.60 -7.59
CA THR A 109 -10.05 -6.50 -8.97
C THR A 109 -11.30 -7.34 -9.14
N SER A 110 -11.25 -8.60 -8.72
CA SER A 110 -12.42 -9.49 -8.75
C SER A 110 -13.54 -8.99 -7.84
N LEU A 111 -13.21 -8.44 -6.66
CA LEU A 111 -14.21 -7.88 -5.75
C LEU A 111 -14.95 -6.67 -6.34
N SER A 112 -14.24 -5.83 -7.12
CA SER A 112 -14.80 -4.68 -7.81
C SER A 112 -15.61 -5.04 -9.06
N GLY A 113 -15.75 -6.32 -9.41
CA GLY A 113 -16.50 -6.79 -10.59
C GLY A 113 -15.68 -6.84 -11.88
N GLY A 114 -14.38 -6.51 -11.80
CA GLY A 114 -13.46 -6.62 -12.93
C GLY A 114 -12.82 -8.00 -13.03
N THR A 115 -12.18 -8.25 -14.17
CA THR A 115 -11.40 -9.45 -14.45
C THR A 115 -9.90 -9.12 -14.35
N PRO A 116 -9.15 -9.73 -13.42
CA PRO A 116 -7.71 -9.58 -13.37
C PRO A 116 -7.09 -10.32 -14.57
N VAL A 117 -6.32 -9.59 -15.37
CA VAL A 117 -5.60 -10.11 -16.54
C VAL A 117 -4.11 -10.06 -16.25
N HIS A 118 -3.52 -11.22 -16.03
CA HIS A 118 -2.12 -11.33 -15.63
C HIS A 118 -1.16 -11.29 -16.83
N TYR A 119 -0.26 -10.31 -16.87
CA TYR A 119 0.85 -10.26 -17.82
C TYR A 119 2.10 -10.90 -17.22
N THR A 120 2.92 -11.54 -18.06
CA THR A 120 4.12 -12.24 -17.61
C THR A 120 5.21 -11.26 -17.18
N CYS A 121 5.90 -11.54 -16.09
CA CYS A 121 7.20 -10.95 -15.79
C CYS A 121 8.31 -11.95 -16.11
N ASP A 122 9.29 -11.55 -16.92
CA ASP A 122 10.36 -12.42 -17.41
C ASP A 122 11.45 -12.62 -16.34
N GLU A 123 11.51 -13.81 -15.75
CA GLU A 123 12.53 -14.20 -14.79
C GLU A 123 13.95 -14.05 -15.34
N ALA A 124 14.17 -14.38 -16.62
CA ALA A 124 15.50 -14.31 -17.25
C ALA A 124 15.98 -12.86 -17.43
N ASN A 125 15.06 -11.90 -17.49
CA ASN A 125 15.32 -10.47 -17.53
C ASN A 125 15.03 -9.78 -16.18
N GLY A 126 15.22 -10.49 -15.07
CA GLY A 126 15.14 -9.91 -13.73
C GLY A 126 13.73 -9.52 -13.29
N TRP A 127 12.72 -10.26 -13.73
CA TRP A 127 11.30 -10.04 -13.46
C TRP A 127 10.74 -8.72 -14.04
N MET A 128 11.34 -8.21 -15.11
CA MET A 128 10.74 -7.11 -15.86
C MET A 128 9.46 -7.56 -16.57
N PRO A 129 8.44 -6.69 -16.73
CA PRO A 129 7.27 -7.00 -17.53
C PRO A 129 7.66 -7.44 -18.95
N ASP A 130 7.09 -8.54 -19.40
CA ASP A 130 7.11 -8.93 -20.81
C ASP A 130 6.24 -7.96 -21.61
N LEU A 131 6.77 -7.46 -22.72
CA LEU A 131 6.14 -6.40 -23.53
C LEU A 131 5.48 -6.92 -24.80
N ASP A 132 5.70 -8.20 -25.14
CA ASP A 132 5.08 -8.88 -26.29
C ASP A 132 3.72 -9.50 -25.91
#